data_AF-A0A645JLY1-F1
#
_entry.id   AF-A0A645JLY1-F1
#
_cell.length_a   1.000
_cell.length_b   1.000
_cell.length_c   1.000
_cell.angle_alpha   90.00
_cell.angle_beta   90.00
_cell.angle_gamma   90.00
#
_symmetry.space_group_name_H-M   'P 1'
#
loop_
_entity.id
_entity.type
_entity.pdbx_description
1 polymer ?
#
loop_
_entity_poly.entity_id
_entity_poly.type
_entity_poly.pdbx_seq_one_letter_code
_entity_poly.pdbx_strand_id
1 'polypeptide(L)' 'MSRMHNNANMLALGERVLGKGVALDIVDIWLSAEFEGGRHENRVIKLMDIEK' A
#
# COMPACT_ATOMS: atom_id res chain seq x y z
N MET A 1 -6.58 0.14 -1.98
CA MET A 1 -5.85 0.19 -3.27
C MET A 1 -4.37 -0.13 -3.15
N SER A 2 -3.54 0.65 -2.44
CA SER A 2 -2.10 0.38 -2.34
C SER A 2 -1.79 -0.99 -1.72
N ARG A 3 -2.37 -1.32 -0.56
CA ARG A 3 -2.23 -2.63 0.08
C ARG A 3 -2.90 -3.74 -0.74
N MET A 4 -4.15 -3.55 -1.13
CA MET A 4 -4.97 -4.51 -1.88
C MET A 4 -4.38 -4.94 -3.24
N HIS A 5 -3.78 -4.01 -4.01
CA HIS A 5 -3.33 -4.29 -5.37
C HIS A 5 -1.82 -4.35 -5.53
N ASN A 6 -1.05 -3.67 -4.67
CA ASN A 6 0.40 -3.57 -4.83
C ASN A 6 1.14 -4.32 -3.72
N ASN A 7 0.42 -4.91 -2.77
CA ASN A 7 0.98 -5.52 -1.57
C ASN A 7 2.00 -4.59 -0.87
N ALA A 8 1.74 -3.27 -0.88
CA ALA A 8 2.66 -2.29 -0.31
C ALA A 8 2.97 -2.64 1.15
N ASN A 9 4.24 -2.73 1.52
CA ASN A 9 4.71 -3.08 2.86
C ASN A 9 5.17 -1.87 3.69
N MET A 10 5.26 -0.70 3.05
CA MET A 10 5.49 0.57 3.72
C MET A 10 4.47 1.61 3.26
N LEU A 11 4.08 2.49 4.19
CA LEU A 11 3.21 3.62 3.97
C LEU A 11 4.00 4.91 4.24
N ALA A 12 4.03 5.81 3.27
CA ALA A 12 4.61 7.14 3.42
C ALA A 12 3.50 8.18 3.50
N LEU A 13 3.58 9.08 4.49
CA LEU A 13 2.61 10.15 4.74
C LEU A 13 3.33 11.49 4.88
N GLY A 14 2.74 12.55 4.32
CA GLY A 14 3.30 13.90 4.38
C GLY A 14 2.72 14.72 5.53
N GLU A 15 3.53 15.00 6.56
CA GLU A 15 3.12 15.77 7.74
C GLU A 15 2.53 17.15 7.38
N ARG A 16 3.19 17.88 6.47
CA ARG A 16 2.77 19.23 6.05
C ARG A 16 1.62 19.23 5.04
N VAL A 17 1.12 18.06 4.67
CA VAL A 17 0.06 17.89 3.66
C VAL A 17 -1.22 17.37 4.31
N LEU A 18 -1.09 16.47 5.28
CA LEU A 18 -2.23 15.81 5.91
C LEU A 18 -2.49 16.35 7.32
N GLY A 19 -3.76 16.63 7.62
CA GLY A 19 -4.19 16.84 9.00
C GLY A 19 -4.13 15.53 9.80
N LYS A 20 -3.91 15.62 11.11
CA LYS A 20 -3.75 14.45 12.00
C LYS A 20 -4.89 13.43 11.90
N GLY A 21 -6.15 13.88 11.86
CA GLY A 21 -7.31 12.99 11.75
C GLY A 21 -7.27 12.16 10.48
N VAL A 22 -7.10 12.83 9.33
CA VAL A 22 -6.99 12.17 8.02
C VAL A 22 -5.80 11.22 7.97
N ALA A 23 -4.66 11.59 8.56
CA ALA A 23 -3.49 10.72 8.63
C ALA A 23 -3.77 9.42 9.41
N LEU A 24 -4.50 9.50 10.53
CA LEU A 24 -4.90 8.34 11.32
C LEU A 24 -5.90 7.45 10.54
N ASP A 25 -6.90 8.04 9.90
CA ASP A 25 -7.87 7.29 9.10
C ASP A 25 -7.19 6.51 7.96
N ILE A 26 -6.19 7.12 7.31
CA ILE A 26 -5.39 6.45 6.26
C ILE A 26 -4.60 5.27 6.85
N VAL A 27 -4.00 5.45 8.03
CA VAL A 27 -3.25 4.37 8.71
C VAL A 27 -4.18 3.20 9.03
N ASP A 28 -5.34 3.48 9.62
CA ASP A 28 -6.30 2.44 9.99
C ASP A 28 -6.77 1.64 8.77
N ILE A 29 -7.17 2.34 7.69
CA ILE A 29 -7.60 1.69 6.43
C ILE A 29 -6.46 0.89 5.80
N TRP A 30 -5.23 1.40 5.84
CA TRP A 30 -4.08 0.72 5.24
C TRP A 30 -3.70 -0.55 6.01
N LEU A 31 -3.76 -0.52 7.34
CA LEU A 31 -3.49 -1.66 8.20
C LEU A 31 -4.59 -2.72 8.12
N SER A 32 -5.86 -2.32 7.99
CA SER A 32 -6.98 -3.26 7.89
C SER A 32 -7.16 -3.87 6.50
N ALA A 33 -6.53 -3.30 5.46
CA ALA A 33 -6.67 -3.79 4.10
C ALA A 33 -5.82 -5.05 3.86
N GLU A 34 -6.42 -6.05 3.22
CA GLU A 34 -5.72 -7.28 2.83
C GLU A 34 -5.31 -7.24 1.35
N PHE A 35 -4.24 -7.94 1.00
CA PHE A 35 -3.80 -8.08 -0.39
C PHE A 35 -4.71 -9.06 -1.14
N GLU A 36 -5.23 -8.66 -2.30
CA GLU A 36 -6.21 -9.45 -3.06
C GLU A 36 -5.57 -10.58 -3.90
N GLY A 37 -4.27 -10.52 -4.15
CA GLY A 37 -3.58 -11.52 -4.98
C GLY A 37 -4.09 -11.58 -6.43
N GLY A 38 -4.05 -12.78 -7.02
CA GLY A 38 -4.54 -13.03 -8.38
C GLY A 38 -3.81 -12.19 -9.44
N ARG A 39 -4.55 -11.40 -10.23
CA ARG A 39 -3.95 -10.56 -11.29
C ARG A 39 -2.94 -9.54 -10.76
N HIS A 40 -3.06 -9.17 -9.48
CA HIS A 40 -2.19 -8.21 -8.81
C HIS A 40 -0.83 -8.82 -8.46
N GLU A 41 -0.81 -10.08 -8.06
CA GLU A 41 0.41 -10.82 -7.73
C GLU A 41 1.33 -10.93 -8.96
N ASN A 42 0.77 -11.22 -10.13
CA ASN A 42 1.53 -11.25 -11.39
C ASN A 42 2.25 -9.93 -11.69
N ARG A 43 1.75 -8.79 -11.21
CA ARG A 43 2.40 -7.48 -11.42
C ARG A 43 3.46 -7.22 -10.36
N VAL A 44 3.22 -7.62 -9.12
CA VAL A 44 4.21 -7.55 -8.03
C VAL A 44 5.44 -8.41 -8.36
N ILE A 45 5.23 -9.61 -8.90
CA ILE A 45 6.33 -10.50 -9.34
C ILE A 45 7.19 -9.81 -10.41
N LYS A 46 6.58 -9.16 -11.39
CA LYS A 46 7.33 -8.40 -12.42
C LYS A 46 8.19 -7.29 -11.83
N LEU A 47 7.72 -6.62 -10.77
CA LEU A 47 8.52 -5.63 -10.07
C LEU A 47 9.71 -6.27 -9.36
N MET A 48 9.48 -7.37 -8.64
CA MET A 48 10.56 -8.12 -7.96
C MET A 48 11.59 -8.67 -8.95
N ASP A 49 11.17 -9.08 -10.15
CA ASP A 49 12.07 -9.57 -11.19
C ASP A 49 12.98 -8.46 -11.77
N ILE A 50 12.59 -7.17 -11.69
CA ILE A 50 13.45 -6.04 -12.08
C ILE A 50 14.55 -5.78 -11.05
N GLU A 51 14.29 -6.09 -9.78
CA GLU A 51 15.20 -5.85 -8.66
C GLU A 51 16.22 -6.99 -8.45
N LYS A 52 16.09 -8.08 -9.20
CA LYS A 52 17.05 -9.19 -9.24
C LYS A 52 18.29 -8.84 -10.07
#